data_AF-A0A7C0U3Y6-F1
#
_entry.id   AF-A0A7C0U3Y6-F1
#
_cell.length_a   1.000
_cell.length_b   1.000
_cell.length_c   1.000
_cell.angle_alpha   90.00
_cell.angle_beta   90.00
_cell.angle_gamma   90.00
#
_symmetry.space_group_name_H-M   'P 1'
#
loop_
_entity.id
_entity.type
_entity.pdbx_description
1 polymer ?
#
loop_
_entity_poly.entity_id
_entity_poly.type
_entity_poly.pdbx_seq_one_letter_code
_entity_poly.pdbx_strand_id
1 'polypeptide(L)'
;MLQRAQKGLWNGGIPPFGYKALNKRFIPDEQESKIVKLIFETYVETGSVAEVYNTLKEKNILNRHGKTFTKSSIKNILTNPVYIGKLKYAGKIYNGLHSL
;
A
#
# COMPACT_ATOMS: atom_id res chain seq x y z
N MET A 1 -21.80 -3.84 5.79
CA MET A 1 -20.40 -3.49 5.44
C MET A 1 -19.84 -2.35 6.29
N LEU A 2 -20.61 -1.29 6.59
CA LEU A 2 -20.18 -0.19 7.47
C LEU A 2 -19.72 -0.65 8.87
N GLN A 3 -20.47 -1.55 9.53
CA GLN A 3 -20.08 -2.13 10.84
C GLN A 3 -18.73 -2.87 10.82
N ARG A 4 -18.31 -3.41 9.67
CA ARG A 4 -17.01 -4.11 9.55
C ARG A 4 -15.86 -3.11 9.45
N ALA A 5 -16.04 -2.05 8.67
CA ALA A 5 -15.06 -0.96 8.58
C ALA A 5 -14.85 -0.26 9.93
N GLN A 6 -15.92 -0.04 10.70
CA GLN A 6 -15.83 0.47 12.07
C GLN A 6 -15.03 -0.43 13.01
N LYS A 7 -15.07 -1.75 12.77
CA LYS A 7 -14.27 -2.76 13.52
C LYS A 7 -12.87 -2.98 12.93
N GLY A 8 -12.43 -2.16 11.98
CA GLY A 8 -11.12 -2.28 11.33
C GLY A 8 -10.96 -3.52 10.43
N LEU A 9 -12.07 -4.14 10.00
CA LEU A 9 -12.07 -5.32 9.15
C LEU A 9 -12.15 -4.95 7.67
N TRP A 10 -11.38 -5.66 6.85
CA TRP A 10 -11.36 -5.54 5.40
C TRP A 10 -12.66 -6.05 4.77
N ASN A 11 -13.20 -5.29 3.82
CA ASN A 11 -14.50 -5.57 3.20
C ASN A 11 -14.41 -6.36 1.88
N GLY A 12 -13.22 -6.78 1.45
CA GLY A 12 -13.01 -7.58 0.22
C GLY A 12 -12.33 -6.80 -0.91
N GLY A 13 -12.12 -7.48 -2.05
CA GLY A 13 -11.36 -6.96 -3.19
C GLY A 13 -9.85 -7.28 -3.11
N ILE A 14 -9.10 -6.78 -4.09
CA ILE A 14 -7.64 -6.94 -4.15
C ILE A 14 -7.01 -6.15 -2.99
N PRO A 15 -6.23 -6.79 -2.09
CA PRO A 15 -5.52 -6.09 -1.02
C PRO A 15 -4.59 -5.01 -1.58
N PRO A 16 -4.32 -3.91 -0.85
CA PRO A 16 -3.28 -2.96 -1.22
C PRO A 16 -1.93 -3.66 -1.38
N PHE A 17 -1.07 -3.10 -2.22
CA PHE A 17 0.29 -3.59 -2.41
C PHE A 17 1.05 -3.57 -1.08
N GLY A 18 1.81 -4.59 -0.74
CA GLY A 18 2.45 -4.73 0.57
C GLY A 18 1.65 -5.55 1.59
N TYR A 19 0.41 -5.94 1.27
CA TYR A 19 -0.45 -6.72 2.17
C TYR A 19 -1.09 -7.93 1.49
N LYS A 20 -1.29 -9.00 2.27
CA LYS A 20 -2.24 -10.09 2.02
C LYS A 20 -3.47 -9.90 2.88
N ALA A 21 -4.62 -10.37 2.39
CA ALA A 21 -5.82 -10.47 3.22
C ALA A 21 -5.94 -11.89 3.81
N LEU A 22 -5.88 -12.01 5.13
CA LEU A 22 -6.14 -13.25 5.85
C LEU A 22 -7.20 -12.98 6.91
N ASN A 23 -8.25 -13.81 6.96
CA ASN A 23 -9.33 -13.68 7.94
C ASN A 23 -9.93 -12.25 8.04
N LYS A 24 -10.06 -11.57 6.89
CA LYS A 24 -10.57 -10.18 6.78
C LYS A 24 -9.68 -9.14 7.47
N ARG A 25 -8.41 -9.45 7.69
CA ARG A 25 -7.38 -8.53 8.16
C ARG A 25 -6.26 -8.43 7.14
N PHE A 26 -5.51 -7.34 7.21
CA PHE A 26 -4.27 -7.21 6.46
C PHE A 26 -3.10 -7.74 7.25
N ILE A 27 -2.30 -8.55 6.57
CA ILE A 27 -1.02 -9.06 7.05
C ILE A 27 0.02 -8.63 6.03
N PRO A 28 1.16 -8.06 6.44
CA PRO A 28 2.23 -7.71 5.51
C PRO A 28 2.61 -8.89 4.61
N ASP A 29 2.73 -8.63 3.31
CA ASP A 29 3.43 -9.54 2.40
C ASP A 29 4.93 -9.26 2.54
N GLU A 30 5.73 -10.27 2.87
CA GLU A 30 7.15 -10.06 3.19
C GLU A 30 7.96 -9.44 2.04
N GLN A 31 7.62 -9.74 0.79
CA GLN A 31 8.34 -9.20 -0.37
C GLN A 31 7.78 -7.83 -0.76
N GLU A 32 6.46 -7.72 -0.88
CA GLU A 32 5.84 -6.46 -1.29
C GLU A 32 6.01 -5.37 -0.23
N SER A 33 5.98 -5.71 1.06
CA SER A 33 6.16 -4.73 2.16
C SER A 33 7.55 -4.08 2.14
N LYS A 34 8.60 -4.86 1.80
CA LYS A 34 9.96 -4.32 1.60
C LYS A 34 9.99 -3.31 0.44
N ILE A 35 9.26 -3.58 -0.64
CA ILE A 35 9.14 -2.65 -1.77
C ILE A 35 8.35 -1.40 -1.38
N VAL A 36 7.27 -1.53 -0.60
CA VAL A 36 6.53 -0.37 -0.08
C VAL A 36 7.44 0.48 0.81
N LYS A 37 8.23 -0.14 1.69
CA LYS A 37 9.19 0.58 2.54
C LYS A 37 10.19 1.36 1.69
N LEU A 38 10.79 0.72 0.67
CA LEU A 38 11.67 1.39 -0.30
C LEU A 38 10.98 2.59 -0.98
N ILE A 39 9.71 2.45 -1.40
CA ILE A 39 8.95 3.54 -2.02
C ILE A 39 8.85 4.76 -1.09
N PHE A 40 8.53 4.53 0.19
CA PHE A 40 8.44 5.60 1.17
C PHE A 40 9.81 6.21 1.49
N GLU A 41 10.84 5.39 1.68
CA GLU A 41 12.22 5.83 1.96
C GLU A 41 12.74 6.73 0.83
N THR A 42 12.68 6.26 -0.42
CA THR A 42 13.11 7.05 -1.58
C THR A 42 12.30 8.34 -1.72
N TYR A 43 11.00 8.31 -1.44
CA TYR A 43 10.19 9.54 -1.49
C TYR A 43 10.56 10.52 -0.38
N VAL A 44 10.82 10.05 0.84
CA VAL A 44 11.26 10.91 1.96
C VAL A 44 12.62 11.55 1.66
N GLU A 45 13.54 10.79 1.04
CA GLU A 45 14.86 11.28 0.66
C GLU A 45 14.82 12.30 -0.48
N THR A 46 13.98 12.08 -1.50
CA THR A 46 14.02 12.85 -2.75
C THR A 46 12.88 13.86 -2.91
N GLY A 47 11.78 13.69 -2.18
CA GLY A 47 10.53 14.43 -2.38
C GLY A 47 9.84 14.17 -3.72
N SER A 48 10.30 13.20 -4.53
CA SER A 48 9.92 13.08 -5.94
C SER A 48 9.35 11.72 -6.30
N VAL A 49 8.09 11.71 -6.78
CA VAL A 49 7.47 10.49 -7.35
C VAL A 49 8.21 10.02 -8.61
N ALA A 50 8.84 10.94 -9.34
CA ALA A 50 9.62 10.58 -10.52
C ALA A 50 10.90 9.81 -10.14
N GLU A 51 11.57 10.21 -9.06
CA GLU A 51 12.75 9.51 -8.55
C GLU A 51 12.40 8.12 -8.04
N VAL A 52 11.30 7.99 -7.28
CA VAL A 52 10.79 6.67 -6.88
C VAL A 52 10.55 5.77 -8.10
N TYR A 53 9.92 6.31 -9.15
CA TYR A 53 9.69 5.55 -10.39
C TYR A 53 11.01 5.11 -11.05
N ASN A 54 11.99 6.00 -11.15
CA ASN A 54 13.29 5.69 -11.74
C ASN A 54 14.03 4.63 -10.93
N THR A 55 14.07 4.77 -9.60
CA THR A 55 14.69 3.79 -8.69
C THR A 55 14.07 2.40 -8.83
N LEU A 56 12.74 2.30 -8.85
CA LEU A 56 12.06 1.01 -9.05
C LEU A 56 12.36 0.41 -10.43
N LYS A 57 12.41 1.25 -11.47
CA LYS A 57 12.69 0.83 -12.84
C LYS A 57 14.12 0.31 -12.99
N GLU A 58 15.10 1.04 -12.47
CA GLU A 58 16.52 0.66 -12.50
C GLU A 58 16.80 -0.64 -11.75
N LYS A 59 16.10 -0.86 -10.63
CA LYS A 59 16.17 -2.10 -9.85
C LYS A 59 15.34 -3.25 -10.45
N ASN A 60 14.68 -3.05 -11.60
CA ASN A 60 13.76 -4.01 -12.23
C ASN A 60 12.66 -4.53 -11.27
N ILE A 61 12.20 -3.68 -10.36
CA ILE A 61 11.16 -4.03 -9.40
C ILE A 61 9.79 -3.94 -10.08
N LEU A 62 9.08 -5.07 -10.07
CA LEU A 62 7.76 -5.21 -10.66
C LEU A 62 6.69 -5.30 -9.57
N ASN A 63 5.47 -4.90 -9.92
CA ASN A 63 4.31 -5.11 -9.07
C ASN A 63 3.89 -6.60 -9.07
N ARG A 64 2.89 -6.93 -8.26
CA ARG A 64 2.36 -8.30 -8.12
C ARG A 64 1.82 -8.94 -9.40
N HIS A 65 1.59 -8.15 -10.45
CA HIS A 65 1.14 -8.60 -11.76
C HIS A 65 2.30 -8.72 -12.77
N GLY A 66 3.55 -8.61 -12.32
CA GLY A 66 4.72 -8.65 -13.18
C GLY A 66 4.87 -7.42 -14.08
N LYS A 67 4.26 -6.29 -13.71
CA LYS A 67 4.32 -5.03 -14.49
C LYS A 67 5.13 -3.97 -13.76
N THR A 68 5.71 -3.05 -14.52
CA THR A 68 6.36 -1.87 -13.95
C THR A 68 5.35 -1.00 -13.19
N PHE A 69 5.82 -0.33 -12.15
CA PHE A 69 5.02 0.66 -11.45
C PHE A 69 4.80 1.88 -12.34
N THR A 70 3.61 2.48 -12.26
CA THR A 70 3.34 3.79 -12.87
C THR A 70 3.52 4.87 -11.82
N LYS A 71 3.81 6.11 -12.24
CA LYS A 71 3.84 7.26 -11.31
C LYS A 71 2.51 7.42 -10.56
N SER A 72 1.39 7.10 -11.21
CA SER A 72 0.06 7.11 -10.57
C SER A 72 -0.11 6.03 -9.50
N SER A 73 0.38 4.80 -9.73
CA SER A 73 0.31 3.74 -8.73
C SER A 73 1.21 4.03 -7.53
N ILE A 74 2.39 4.61 -7.77
CA ILE A 74 3.30 5.09 -6.70
C ILE A 74 2.64 6.18 -5.88
N LYS A 75 2.05 7.21 -6.52
CA LYS A 75 1.31 8.26 -5.82
C LYS A 75 0.16 7.69 -4.98
N ASN A 76 -0.56 6.70 -5.51
CA ASN A 76 -1.60 6.02 -4.74
C ASN A 76 -1.04 5.30 -3.52
N ILE A 77 0.13 4.65 -3.61
CA ILE A 77 0.78 4.02 -2.45
C ILE A 77 1.13 5.07 -1.39
N LEU A 78 1.81 6.14 -1.79
CA LEU A 78 2.27 7.21 -0.89
C LEU A 78 1.13 7.94 -0.16
N THR A 79 -0.06 8.00 -0.77
CA THR A 79 -1.23 8.71 -0.23
C THR A 79 -2.28 7.80 0.40
N ASN A 80 -2.13 6.48 0.32
CA ASN A 80 -3.13 5.56 0.83
C ASN A 80 -2.99 5.42 2.36
N PRO A 81 -4.02 5.76 3.15
CA PRO A 81 -3.98 5.69 4.61
C PRO A 81 -3.81 4.26 5.16
N VAL A 82 -3.92 3.22 4.33
CA VAL A 82 -3.64 1.84 4.75
C VAL A 82 -2.24 1.65 5.29
N TYR A 83 -1.25 2.35 4.75
CA TYR A 83 0.15 2.21 5.17
C TYR A 83 0.46 2.86 6.52
N ILE A 84 -0.50 3.59 7.09
CA ILE A 84 -0.44 4.14 8.45
C ILE A 84 -1.49 3.50 9.37
N GLY A 85 -1.90 2.26 9.06
CA GLY A 85 -2.82 1.48 9.88
C GLY A 85 -4.28 1.96 9.83
N LYS A 86 -4.71 2.62 8.76
CA LYS A 86 -6.08 3.15 8.62
C LYS A 86 -6.81 2.54 7.41
N LEU A 87 -8.14 2.48 7.45
CA LEU A 87 -8.96 1.95 6.36
C LEU A 87 -9.88 3.03 5.82
N LYS A 88 -9.87 3.25 4.50
CA LYS A 88 -10.83 4.13 3.82
C LYS A 88 -12.02 3.31 3.34
N TYR A 89 -13.22 3.64 3.81
CA TYR A 89 -14.47 3.00 3.40
C TYR A 89 -15.61 4.02 3.31
N ALA A 90 -16.31 4.04 2.18
CA ALA A 90 -17.44 4.96 1.91
C ALA A 90 -17.13 6.43 2.26
N GLY A 91 -15.96 6.92 1.83
CA GLY A 91 -15.51 8.30 2.06
C GLY A 91 -14.99 8.60 3.48
N LYS A 92 -15.11 7.67 4.43
CA LYS A 92 -14.65 7.83 5.81
C LYS A 92 -13.38 7.02 6.08
N ILE A 93 -12.59 7.49 7.03
CA ILE A 93 -11.35 6.83 7.49
C ILE A 93 -11.62 6.19 8.86
N TYR A 94 -11.21 4.95 9.02
CA TYR A 94 -11.33 4.16 10.25
C TYR A 94 -9.96 3.64 10.68
N ASN A 95 -9.78 3.33 11.95
CA ASN A 95 -8.57 2.62 12.39
C ASN A 95 -8.63 1.17 11.89
N GLY A 96 -7.55 0.73 11.26
CA GLY A 96 -7.31 -0.66 10.87
C GLY A 96 -6.69 -1.46 12.01
N LEU A 97 -6.60 -2.77 11.83
CA LEU A 97 -5.99 -3.71 12.78
C LEU A 97 -4.62 -4.19 12.31
N HIS A 98 -3.94 -3.39 11.50
CA HIS A 98 -2.71 -3.78 10.80
C HIS A 98 -1.65 -2.69 10.90
N SER A 99 -0.40 -3.11 10.89
CA SER A 99 0.79 -2.27 10.75
C SER A 99 1.58 -2.76 9.54
N LEU A 100 2.23 -1.85 8.82
CA LEU A 100 3.24 -2.22 7.81
C LEU A 100 4.59 -2.43 8.51
#